data_AF-A0A5C7IWH1-F1
#
_entry.id   AF-A0A5C7IWH1-F1
#
_cell.length_a   1.000
_cell.length_b   1.000
_cell.length_c   1.000
_cell.angle_alpha   90.00
_cell.angle_beta   90.00
_cell.angle_gamma   90.00
#
_symmetry.space_group_name_H-M   'P 1'
#
loop_
_entity.id
_entity.type
_entity.pdbx_description
1 polymer ?
#
loop_
_entity_poly.entity_id
_entity_poly.type
_entity_poly.pdbx_seq_one_letter_code
_entity_poly.pdbx_strand_id
1 'polypeptide(L)'
;MTVAAGIGYALLALGPSLSLFLSVIAKKPFLILTVLASTLLWLISLIVLSGVWRAFLPLKSTTWWPYAILIITSVGFQEGLRVLLWRAYKRLEDILDAFADRVSKPRLFLTDKMQIALAGGLGHGVAHAVFFCLSLLTPAFGPATFFVERCAQIPFFLVSAQIALAFVTIHTFSMVIAFNGYAQGNKVDQYFVPAIHLVAGMVTLVNFASGGCVIGIPILYLMAVLTLIHCGKMVFRRLTENRSRQGNFQVDGSPPQGHDMEVNQLSRYPSWYYYSSPVGNLHWQSSMLEVLSSSRSEFSAYRRSTGSVCMEVD
;
A
#
# COMPACT_ATOMS: atom_id res chain seq x y z
N MET A 1 29.11 -2.80 14.41
CA MET A 1 27.63 -2.77 14.50
C MET A 1 27.02 -2.19 13.21
N THR A 2 27.01 -2.93 12.11
CA THR A 2 26.77 -2.34 10.77
C THR A 2 25.81 -3.16 9.93
N VAL A 3 26.00 -4.48 9.88
CA VAL A 3 25.03 -5.40 9.28
C VAL A 3 23.67 -5.31 9.99
N ALA A 4 23.68 -5.23 11.33
CA ALA A 4 22.47 -5.03 12.12
C ALA A 4 21.75 -3.71 11.79
N ALA A 5 22.50 -2.63 11.52
CA ALA A 5 21.93 -1.35 11.13
C ALA A 5 21.32 -1.42 9.72
N GLY A 6 22.05 -1.99 8.75
CA GLY A 6 21.54 -2.22 7.39
C GLY A 6 20.27 -3.09 7.37
N ILE A 7 20.26 -4.19 8.12
CA ILE A 7 19.06 -5.03 8.29
C ILE A 7 17.94 -4.24 8.98
N GLY A 8 18.26 -3.47 10.03
CA GLY A 8 17.29 -2.63 10.74
C GLY A 8 16.61 -1.61 9.82
N TYR A 9 17.37 -0.91 8.98
CA TYR A 9 16.82 0.04 8.00
C TYR A 9 15.98 -0.66 6.92
N ALA A 10 16.40 -1.83 6.44
CA ALA A 10 15.62 -2.61 5.49
C ALA A 10 14.29 -3.09 6.09
N LEU A 11 14.31 -3.58 7.33
CA LEU A 11 13.12 -3.99 8.07
C LEU A 11 12.23 -2.81 8.43
N LEU A 12 12.79 -1.63 8.71
CA LEU A 12 11.99 -0.43 8.91
C LEU A 12 11.26 -0.04 7.62
N ALA A 13 11.97 -0.01 6.49
CA ALA A 13 11.40 0.37 5.20
C ALA A 13 10.34 -0.63 4.67
N LEU A 14 10.60 -1.94 4.81
CA LEU A 14 9.81 -3.00 4.18
C LEU A 14 9.06 -3.91 5.16
N GLY A 15 9.28 -3.79 6.48
CA GLY A 15 8.67 -4.67 7.47
C GLY A 15 7.14 -4.72 7.39
N PRO A 16 6.44 -3.56 7.34
CA PRO A 16 4.99 -3.54 7.17
C PRO A 16 4.53 -4.19 5.85
N SER A 17 5.28 -3.98 4.75
CA SER A 17 5.01 -4.62 3.47
C SER A 17 5.16 -6.13 3.53
N LEU A 18 6.22 -6.62 4.17
CA LEU A 18 6.49 -8.04 4.33
C LEU A 18 5.40 -8.70 5.18
N SER A 19 4.97 -8.03 6.26
CA SER A 19 3.86 -8.48 7.10
C SER A 19 2.55 -8.61 6.29
N LEU A 20 2.20 -7.58 5.49
CA LEU A 20 1.02 -7.62 4.62
C LEU A 20 1.14 -8.70 3.54
N PHE A 21 2.32 -8.86 2.96
CA PHE A 21 2.57 -9.86 1.93
C PHE A 21 2.36 -11.28 2.47
N LEU A 22 2.99 -11.62 3.58
CA LEU A 22 2.88 -12.96 4.17
C LEU A 22 1.47 -13.24 4.72
N SER A 23 0.84 -12.25 5.35
CA SER A 23 -0.45 -12.44 6.02
C SER A 23 -1.65 -12.50 5.07
N VAL A 24 -1.58 -11.84 3.91
CA VAL A 24 -2.74 -11.67 3.02
C VAL A 24 -2.46 -12.16 1.60
N ILE A 25 -1.34 -11.72 1.00
CA ILE A 25 -1.08 -11.89 -0.43
C ILE A 25 -0.55 -13.30 -0.72
N ALA A 26 0.38 -13.80 0.09
CA ALA A 26 0.99 -15.12 -0.08
C ALA A 26 -0.01 -16.27 0.00
N LYS A 27 -1.18 -16.04 0.60
CA LYS A 27 -2.26 -17.03 0.73
C LYS A 27 -2.98 -17.33 -0.59
N LYS A 28 -2.83 -16.48 -1.62
CA LYS A 28 -3.51 -16.61 -2.91
C LYS A 28 -2.53 -16.38 -4.07
N PRO A 29 -2.27 -17.36 -4.94
CA PRO A 29 -1.28 -17.22 -6.02
C PRO A 29 -1.61 -16.07 -6.99
N PHE A 30 -2.91 -15.82 -7.21
CA PHE A 30 -3.37 -14.71 -8.04
C PHE A 30 -2.96 -13.32 -7.49
N LEU A 31 -2.95 -13.13 -6.17
CA LEU A 31 -2.51 -11.88 -5.55
C LEU A 31 -1.01 -11.71 -5.72
N ILE A 32 -0.22 -12.79 -5.63
CA ILE A 32 1.24 -12.76 -5.88
C ILE A 32 1.51 -12.30 -7.31
N LEU A 33 0.82 -12.87 -8.30
CA LEU A 33 0.94 -12.45 -9.70
C LEU A 33 0.58 -10.98 -9.88
N THR A 34 -0.43 -10.50 -9.17
CA THR A 34 -0.83 -9.09 -9.20
C THR A 34 0.28 -8.18 -8.65
N VAL A 35 0.90 -8.53 -7.51
CA VAL A 35 2.04 -7.78 -6.97
C VAL A 35 3.17 -7.71 -8.00
N LEU A 36 3.57 -8.86 -8.54
CA LEU A 36 4.68 -8.95 -9.51
C LEU A 36 4.41 -8.12 -10.77
N ALA A 37 3.23 -8.26 -11.37
CA ALA A 37 2.84 -7.48 -12.54
C ALA A 37 2.84 -5.98 -12.24
N SER A 38 2.33 -5.58 -11.07
CA SER A 38 2.26 -4.19 -10.67
C SER A 38 3.64 -3.58 -10.41
N THR A 39 4.55 -4.32 -9.76
CA THR A 39 5.95 -3.94 -9.57
C THR A 39 6.66 -3.76 -10.90
N LEU A 40 6.54 -4.70 -11.83
CA LEU A 40 7.18 -4.62 -13.15
C LEU A 40 6.67 -3.42 -13.95
N LEU A 41 5.36 -3.22 -14.01
CA LEU A 41 4.76 -2.09 -14.72
C LEU A 41 5.25 -0.75 -14.16
N TRP A 42 5.35 -0.64 -12.83
CA TRP A 42 5.87 0.58 -12.21
C TRP A 42 7.34 0.82 -12.54
N LEU A 43 8.19 -0.22 -12.50
CA LEU A 43 9.61 -0.10 -12.86
C LEU A 43 9.80 0.29 -14.33
N ILE A 44 9.04 -0.32 -15.25
CA ILE A 44 9.03 0.05 -16.67
C ILE A 44 8.69 1.53 -16.81
N SER A 45 7.74 2.04 -16.02
CA SER A 45 7.35 3.43 -16.09
C SER A 45 8.50 4.39 -15.75
N LEU A 46 9.29 4.07 -14.73
CA LEU A 46 10.48 4.85 -14.38
C LEU A 46 11.59 4.73 -15.41
N ILE A 47 11.77 3.57 -16.05
CA ILE A 47 12.76 3.39 -17.12
C ILE A 47 12.42 4.29 -18.31
N VAL A 48 11.17 4.26 -18.76
CA VAL A 48 10.68 5.12 -19.85
C VAL A 48 10.91 6.59 -19.50
N LEU A 49 10.51 6.99 -18.29
CA LEU A 49 10.62 8.37 -17.85
C LEU A 49 12.07 8.83 -17.70
N SER A 50 12.96 7.96 -17.20
CA SER A 50 14.40 8.20 -17.14
C SER A 50 14.98 8.35 -18.55
N GLY A 51 14.52 7.57 -19.53
CA GLY A 51 14.92 7.71 -20.93
C GLY A 51 14.52 9.06 -21.52
N VAL A 52 13.30 9.52 -21.25
CA VAL A 52 12.80 10.84 -21.69
C VAL A 52 13.59 11.98 -21.07
N TRP A 53 13.81 11.94 -19.74
CA TRP A 53 14.52 13.02 -19.04
C TRP A 53 16.03 13.05 -19.34
N ARG A 54 16.62 11.96 -19.84
CA ARG A 54 18.04 11.91 -20.22
C ARG A 54 18.41 12.96 -21.26
N ALA A 55 17.49 13.32 -22.15
CA ALA A 55 17.70 14.34 -23.18
C ALA A 55 17.86 15.77 -22.62
N PHE A 56 17.43 16.01 -21.36
CA PHE A 56 17.38 17.33 -20.73
C PHE A 56 18.47 17.53 -19.65
N LEU A 57 19.45 16.62 -19.56
CA LEU A 57 20.57 16.70 -18.61
C LEU A 57 21.79 17.41 -19.23
N PRO A 58 22.62 18.15 -18.46
CA PRO A 58 22.61 18.29 -17.01
C PRO A 58 21.77 19.48 -16.49
N LEU A 59 20.97 19.23 -15.44
CA LEU A 59 20.28 20.27 -14.69
C LEU A 59 21.24 20.93 -13.71
N LYS A 60 21.34 22.26 -13.71
CA LYS A 60 22.17 22.99 -12.73
C LYS A 60 21.56 22.85 -11.33
N SER A 61 22.33 22.33 -10.38
CA SER A 61 21.90 22.01 -9.01
C SER A 61 21.53 23.21 -8.14
N THR A 62 21.85 24.44 -8.58
CA THR A 62 21.46 25.68 -7.87
C THR A 62 19.96 25.95 -7.93
N THR A 63 19.23 25.31 -8.85
CA THR A 63 17.85 25.66 -9.12
C THR A 63 16.90 24.50 -8.79
N TRP A 64 15.86 24.78 -8.01
CA TRP A 64 14.89 23.78 -7.52
C TRP A 64 13.76 23.46 -8.51
N TRP A 65 13.43 24.39 -9.41
CA TRP A 65 12.33 24.23 -10.39
C TRP A 65 12.46 23.02 -11.33
N PRO A 66 13.64 22.61 -11.84
CA PRO A 66 13.70 21.47 -12.75
C PRO A 66 13.42 20.15 -12.02
N TYR A 67 13.81 20.03 -10.75
CA TYR A 67 13.45 18.89 -9.91
C TYR A 67 11.93 18.84 -9.64
N ALA A 68 11.29 19.99 -9.44
CA ALA A 68 9.85 20.07 -9.30
C ALA A 68 9.12 19.62 -10.57
N ILE A 69 9.54 20.06 -11.76
CA ILE A 69 8.96 19.62 -13.03
C ILE A 69 9.17 18.12 -13.24
N LEU A 70 10.36 17.60 -12.89
CA LEU A 70 10.64 16.17 -12.93
C LEU A 70 9.67 15.40 -12.04
N ILE A 71 9.46 15.84 -10.79
CA ILE A 71 8.51 15.18 -9.87
C ILE A 71 7.08 15.25 -10.42
N ILE A 72 6.62 16.40 -10.89
CA ILE A 72 5.26 16.58 -11.43
C ILE A 72 5.04 15.65 -12.63
N THR A 73 5.96 15.63 -13.58
CA THR A 73 5.86 14.76 -14.76
C THR A 73 5.96 13.28 -14.39
N SER A 74 6.79 12.92 -13.41
CA SER A 74 6.92 11.56 -12.89
C SER A 74 5.65 11.06 -12.22
N VAL A 75 5.13 11.85 -11.28
CA VAL A 75 3.90 11.52 -10.58
C VAL A 75 2.74 11.45 -11.55
N GLY A 76 2.62 12.40 -12.48
CA GLY A 76 1.57 12.39 -13.51
C GLY A 76 1.60 11.12 -14.37
N PHE A 77 2.79 10.68 -14.78
CA PHE A 77 2.94 9.43 -15.54
C PHE A 77 2.59 8.19 -14.70
N GLN A 78 3.02 8.15 -13.44
CA GLN A 78 2.71 7.05 -12.51
C GLN A 78 1.21 6.98 -12.16
N GLU A 79 0.53 8.12 -12.02
CA GLU A 79 -0.93 8.17 -11.87
C GLU A 79 -1.66 7.71 -13.14
N GLY A 80 -1.14 8.05 -14.32
CA GLY A 80 -1.63 7.51 -15.59
C GLY A 80 -1.53 5.98 -15.64
N LEU A 81 -0.43 5.42 -15.15
CA LEU A 81 -0.24 3.97 -15.03
C LEU A 81 -1.26 3.34 -14.07
N ARG A 82 -1.61 4.02 -12.97
CA ARG A 82 -2.65 3.54 -12.05
C ARG A 82 -4.00 3.39 -12.76
N VAL A 83 -4.36 4.32 -13.65
CA VAL A 83 -5.59 4.19 -14.47
C VAL A 83 -5.47 3.02 -15.47
N LEU A 84 -4.28 2.81 -16.05
CA LEU A 84 -4.04 1.66 -16.93
C LEU A 84 -4.18 0.33 -16.18
N LEU A 85 -3.65 0.23 -14.96
CA LEU A 85 -3.78 -0.92 -14.08
C LEU A 85 -5.23 -1.20 -13.70
N TRP A 86 -6.01 -0.15 -13.41
CA TRP A 86 -7.44 -0.28 -13.19
C TRP A 86 -8.15 -0.89 -14.41
N ARG A 87 -7.85 -0.41 -15.62
CA ARG A 87 -8.43 -0.96 -16.86
C ARG A 87 -8.02 -2.41 -17.07
N ALA A 88 -6.75 -2.76 -16.85
CA ALA A 88 -6.27 -4.13 -16.95
C ALA A 88 -6.95 -5.04 -15.91
N TYR A 89 -7.10 -4.55 -14.68
CA TYR A 89 -7.84 -5.24 -13.62
C TYR A 89 -9.30 -5.48 -14.00
N LYS A 90 -10.01 -4.48 -14.52
CA LYS A 90 -11.41 -4.63 -14.96
C LYS A 90 -11.55 -5.71 -16.04
N ARG A 91 -10.66 -5.72 -17.03
CA ARG A 91 -10.63 -6.78 -18.04
C ARG A 91 -10.39 -8.17 -17.43
N LEU A 92 -9.48 -8.26 -16.46
CA LEU A 92 -9.17 -9.51 -15.78
C LEU A 92 -10.34 -10.00 -14.93
N GLU A 93 -11.06 -9.09 -14.26
CA GLU A 93 -12.29 -9.37 -13.53
C GLU A 93 -13.37 -9.93 -14.46
N ASP A 94 -13.60 -9.30 -15.62
CA ASP A 94 -14.62 -9.74 -16.57
C ASP A 94 -14.31 -11.15 -17.13
N ILE A 95 -13.04 -11.44 -17.41
CA ILE A 95 -12.58 -12.78 -17.85
C ILE A 95 -12.79 -13.81 -16.73
N LEU A 96 -12.47 -13.45 -15.50
CA LEU A 96 -12.56 -14.35 -14.36
C LEU A 96 -14.02 -14.63 -13.99
N ASP A 97 -14.90 -13.65 -14.06
CA ASP A 97 -16.33 -13.81 -13.83
C ASP A 97 -16.96 -14.71 -14.93
N ALA A 98 -16.57 -14.54 -16.20
CA ALA A 98 -17.00 -15.44 -17.27
C ALA A 98 -16.55 -16.90 -17.05
N PHE A 99 -15.36 -17.11 -16.49
CA PHE A 99 -14.87 -18.44 -16.13
C PHE A 99 -15.60 -19.00 -14.88
N ALA A 100 -15.89 -18.16 -13.89
CA ALA A 100 -16.63 -18.55 -12.70
C ALA A 100 -18.04 -19.02 -13.05
N ASP A 101 -18.72 -18.32 -13.99
CA ASP A 101 -20.03 -18.71 -14.50
C ASP A 101 -19.98 -20.09 -15.21
N ARG A 102 -18.90 -20.38 -15.94
CA ARG A 102 -18.68 -21.69 -16.60
C ARG A 102 -18.39 -22.83 -15.62
N VAL A 103 -17.74 -22.53 -14.50
CA VAL A 103 -17.29 -23.53 -13.50
C VAL A 103 -18.19 -23.54 -12.25
N SER A 104 -19.32 -22.83 -12.28
CA SER A 104 -20.28 -22.70 -11.18
C SER A 104 -19.63 -22.25 -9.86
N LYS A 105 -18.58 -21.44 -9.92
CA LYS A 105 -17.93 -20.85 -8.74
C LYS A 105 -18.55 -19.49 -8.39
N PRO A 106 -18.64 -19.12 -7.11
CA PRO A 106 -19.18 -17.83 -6.71
C PRO A 106 -18.32 -16.69 -7.27
N ARG A 107 -18.98 -15.62 -7.70
CA ARG A 107 -18.36 -14.39 -8.20
C ARG A 107 -17.47 -13.73 -7.14
N LEU A 108 -16.52 -12.94 -7.62
CA LEU A 108 -15.50 -12.30 -6.80
C LEU A 108 -16.14 -11.37 -5.75
N PHE A 109 -15.94 -11.69 -4.46
CA PHE A 109 -16.54 -10.91 -3.37
C PHE A 109 -15.88 -9.53 -3.24
N LEU A 110 -16.55 -8.55 -2.62
CA LEU A 110 -15.98 -7.21 -2.44
C LEU A 110 -14.58 -7.23 -1.81
N THR A 111 -14.36 -8.12 -0.83
CA THR A 111 -13.07 -8.25 -0.16
C THR A 111 -11.97 -8.75 -1.09
N ASP A 112 -12.29 -9.61 -2.05
CA ASP A 112 -11.31 -10.09 -3.04
C ASP A 112 -10.88 -8.94 -3.97
N LYS A 113 -11.83 -8.10 -4.40
CA LYS A 113 -11.54 -6.89 -5.20
C LYS A 113 -10.62 -5.93 -4.45
N MET A 114 -10.89 -5.71 -3.16
CA MET A 114 -10.04 -4.88 -2.30
C MET A 114 -8.65 -5.49 -2.08
N GLN A 115 -8.54 -6.82 -1.94
CA GLN A 115 -7.25 -7.51 -1.81
C GLN A 115 -6.40 -7.41 -3.08
N ILE A 116 -7.03 -7.42 -4.26
CA ILE A 116 -6.33 -7.25 -5.53
C ILE A 116 -5.81 -5.81 -5.67
N ALA A 117 -6.63 -4.82 -5.30
CA ALA A 117 -6.19 -3.43 -5.24
C ALA A 117 -5.05 -3.23 -4.23
N LEU A 118 -5.12 -3.90 -3.09
CA LEU A 118 -4.07 -3.90 -2.06
C LEU A 118 -2.77 -4.52 -2.60
N ALA A 119 -2.85 -5.66 -3.29
CA ALA A 119 -1.71 -6.31 -3.93
C ALA A 119 -1.07 -5.42 -5.01
N GLY A 120 -1.88 -4.79 -5.86
CA GLY A 120 -1.38 -3.84 -6.87
C GLY A 120 -0.70 -2.63 -6.23
N GLY A 121 -1.31 -2.06 -5.19
CA GLY A 121 -0.72 -0.95 -4.44
C GLY A 121 0.59 -1.32 -3.76
N LEU A 122 0.64 -2.50 -3.13
CA LEU A 122 1.86 -3.01 -2.49
C LEU A 122 2.97 -3.20 -3.52
N GLY A 123 2.66 -3.73 -4.71
CA GLY A 123 3.64 -3.87 -5.79
C GLY A 123 4.27 -2.54 -6.20
N HIS A 124 3.48 -1.47 -6.30
CA HIS A 124 3.98 -0.10 -6.54
C HIS A 124 4.85 0.40 -5.38
N GLY A 125 4.33 0.30 -4.15
CA GLY A 125 5.02 0.78 -2.96
C GLY A 125 6.37 0.09 -2.75
N VAL A 126 6.41 -1.24 -2.87
CA VAL A 126 7.65 -2.02 -2.75
C VAL A 126 8.62 -1.66 -3.87
N ALA A 127 8.16 -1.52 -5.11
CA ALA A 127 9.03 -1.09 -6.20
C ALA A 127 9.68 0.28 -5.91
N HIS A 128 8.88 1.22 -5.40
CA HIS A 128 9.36 2.53 -4.97
C HIS A 128 10.40 2.45 -3.85
N ALA A 129 10.14 1.68 -2.79
CA ALA A 129 11.08 1.50 -1.69
C ALA A 129 12.37 0.81 -2.12
N VAL A 130 12.29 -0.23 -2.94
CA VAL A 130 13.48 -0.94 -3.43
C VAL A 130 14.34 -0.01 -4.27
N PHE A 131 13.73 0.68 -5.24
CA PHE A 131 14.46 1.52 -6.18
C PHE A 131 15.09 2.74 -5.50
N PHE A 132 14.33 3.47 -4.67
CA PHE A 132 14.76 4.74 -4.09
C PHE A 132 15.43 4.63 -2.71
N CYS A 133 15.23 3.53 -1.97
CA CYS A 133 15.88 3.33 -0.67
C CYS A 133 16.89 2.18 -0.68
N LEU A 134 16.49 0.96 -1.04
CA LEU A 134 17.41 -0.19 -0.94
C LEU A 134 18.62 -0.07 -1.86
N SER A 135 18.46 0.50 -3.05
CA SER A 135 19.60 0.80 -3.95
C SER A 135 20.65 1.71 -3.31
N LEU A 136 20.26 2.52 -2.33
CA LEU A 136 21.14 3.45 -1.61
C LEU A 136 21.62 2.88 -0.27
N LEU A 137 21.16 1.68 0.13
CA LEU A 137 21.41 1.11 1.46
C LEU A 137 22.68 0.24 1.50
N THR A 138 23.24 -0.14 0.35
CA THR A 138 24.47 -0.94 0.27
C THR A 138 25.62 -0.41 1.14
N PRO A 139 25.91 0.90 1.19
CA PRO A 139 26.97 1.42 2.05
C PRO A 139 26.66 1.33 3.56
N ALA A 140 25.38 1.19 3.95
CA ALA A 140 24.96 1.09 5.35
C ALA A 140 25.41 -0.22 6.03
N PHE A 141 25.80 -1.24 5.27
CA PHE A 141 26.37 -2.48 5.80
C PHE A 141 27.85 -2.33 6.21
N GLY A 142 28.52 -1.27 5.76
CA GLY A 142 29.89 -0.94 6.10
C GLY A 142 30.06 -0.29 7.48
N PRO A 143 31.29 -0.15 7.99
CA PRO A 143 31.62 0.38 9.32
C PRO A 143 31.17 1.81 9.61
N ALA A 144 30.79 2.57 8.58
CA ALA A 144 30.56 4.00 8.67
C ALA A 144 29.08 4.37 8.57
N THR A 145 28.69 5.39 9.34
CA THR A 145 27.41 6.09 9.21
C THR A 145 27.57 7.34 8.37
N PHE A 146 26.62 7.60 7.47
CA PHE A 146 26.65 8.78 6.60
C PHE A 146 25.64 9.82 7.07
N PHE A 147 26.11 11.05 7.28
CA PHE A 147 25.32 12.23 7.64
C PHE A 147 25.48 13.29 6.56
N VAL A 148 24.40 14.01 6.26
CA VAL A 148 24.39 15.08 5.26
C VAL A 148 24.42 16.42 6.01
N GLU A 149 25.19 17.40 5.54
CA GLU A 149 25.28 18.72 6.21
C GLU A 149 23.92 19.42 6.38
N ARG A 150 23.02 19.23 5.40
CA ARG A 150 21.64 19.75 5.44
C ARG A 150 20.76 19.04 6.49
N CYS A 151 21.18 17.87 6.98
CA CYS A 151 20.47 17.07 7.97
C CYS A 151 21.46 16.28 8.85
N ALA A 152 22.22 16.99 9.69
CA ALA A 152 23.24 16.35 10.52
C ALA A 152 22.67 15.59 11.74
N GLN A 153 21.40 15.79 12.07
CA GLN A 153 20.77 15.20 13.27
C GLN A 153 20.30 13.76 13.08
N ILE A 154 20.10 13.31 11.83
CA ILE A 154 19.55 11.99 11.52
C ILE A 154 20.44 11.35 10.44
N PRO A 155 20.86 10.09 10.57
CA PRO A 155 21.67 9.45 9.55
C PRO A 155 20.87 9.30 8.24
N PHE A 156 21.55 9.50 7.11
CA PHE A 156 20.95 9.50 5.77
C PHE A 156 20.17 8.21 5.47
N PHE A 157 20.72 7.06 5.87
CA PHE A 157 20.08 5.76 5.66
C PHE A 157 18.75 5.61 6.41
N LEU A 158 18.66 6.20 7.61
CA LEU A 158 17.41 6.22 8.38
C LEU A 158 16.37 7.15 7.73
N VAL A 159 16.79 8.33 7.28
CA VAL A 159 15.92 9.25 6.52
C VAL A 159 15.35 8.57 5.28
N SER A 160 16.21 7.87 4.51
CA SER A 160 15.81 7.13 3.32
C SER A 160 14.81 6.00 3.63
N ALA A 161 15.07 5.21 4.67
CA ALA A 161 14.17 4.14 5.10
C ALA A 161 12.80 4.66 5.55
N GLN A 162 12.78 5.79 6.26
CA GLN A 162 11.57 6.44 6.74
C GLN A 162 10.73 7.01 5.58
N ILE A 163 11.37 7.65 4.59
CA ILE A 163 10.70 8.11 3.37
C ILE A 163 10.13 6.91 2.60
N ALA A 164 10.89 5.83 2.46
CA ALA A 164 10.44 4.62 1.77
C ALA A 164 9.20 4.01 2.44
N LEU A 165 9.20 3.88 3.77
CA LEU A 165 8.04 3.39 4.51
C LEU A 165 6.79 4.28 4.31
N ALA A 166 6.96 5.61 4.32
CA ALA A 166 5.85 6.53 4.05
C ALA A 166 5.28 6.35 2.63
N PHE A 167 6.12 6.31 1.60
CA PHE A 167 5.67 6.12 0.22
C PHE A 167 5.07 4.73 -0.03
N VAL A 168 5.65 3.68 0.53
CA VAL A 168 5.07 2.33 0.51
C VAL A 168 3.65 2.36 1.04
N THR A 169 3.44 2.99 2.19
CA THR A 169 2.13 3.12 2.83
C THR A 169 1.17 3.88 1.94
N ILE A 170 1.58 5.06 1.44
CA ILE A 170 0.76 5.89 0.56
C ILE A 170 0.38 5.13 -0.71
N HIS A 171 1.33 4.53 -1.43
CA HIS A 171 1.04 3.79 -2.67
C HIS A 171 0.13 2.59 -2.45
N THR A 172 0.36 1.85 -1.36
CA THR A 172 -0.41 0.65 -1.03
C THR A 172 -1.89 0.99 -0.81
N PHE A 173 -2.17 1.92 0.10
CA PHE A 173 -3.55 2.26 0.46
C PHE A 173 -4.22 3.18 -0.56
N SER A 174 -3.47 4.06 -1.23
CA SER A 174 -4.02 4.91 -2.29
C SER A 174 -4.52 4.10 -3.48
N MET A 175 -3.89 2.96 -3.80
CA MET A 175 -4.40 2.08 -4.85
C MET A 175 -5.78 1.51 -4.49
N VAL A 176 -5.99 1.10 -3.24
CA VAL A 176 -7.28 0.61 -2.73
C VAL A 176 -8.35 1.69 -2.84
N ILE A 177 -8.01 2.93 -2.43
CA ILE A 177 -8.90 4.09 -2.54
C ILE A 177 -9.24 4.38 -4.00
N ALA A 178 -8.24 4.44 -4.88
CA ALA A 178 -8.43 4.77 -6.28
C ALA A 178 -9.29 3.74 -7.02
N PHE A 179 -9.03 2.44 -6.83
CA PHE A 179 -9.79 1.38 -7.49
C PHE A 179 -11.26 1.41 -7.05
N ASN A 180 -11.53 1.60 -5.75
CA ASN A 180 -12.90 1.80 -5.26
C ASN A 180 -13.53 3.09 -5.83
N GLY A 181 -12.76 4.19 -5.90
CA GLY A 181 -13.20 5.45 -6.49
C GLY A 181 -13.56 5.34 -7.97
N TYR A 182 -12.78 4.58 -8.75
CA TYR A 182 -13.07 4.29 -10.15
C TYR A 182 -14.28 3.36 -10.31
N ALA A 183 -14.40 2.33 -9.46
CA ALA A 183 -15.53 1.40 -9.49
C ALA A 183 -16.88 2.10 -9.26
N GLN A 184 -16.90 3.18 -8.49
CA GLN A 184 -18.14 3.85 -8.08
C GLN A 184 -18.34 5.24 -8.67
N GLY A 185 -17.40 5.71 -9.49
CA GLY A 185 -17.47 7.08 -10.00
C GLY A 185 -17.35 8.15 -8.90
N ASN A 186 -16.84 7.82 -7.71
CA ASN A 186 -16.68 8.80 -6.64
C ASN A 186 -15.52 9.75 -6.97
N LYS A 187 -15.85 10.95 -7.46
CA LYS A 187 -14.87 11.97 -7.87
C LYS A 187 -13.95 12.37 -6.72
N VAL A 188 -14.41 12.36 -5.47
CA VAL A 188 -13.58 12.72 -4.31
C VAL A 188 -12.39 11.78 -4.19
N ASP A 189 -12.63 10.47 -4.21
CA ASP A 189 -11.57 9.46 -4.09
C ASP A 189 -10.64 9.46 -5.33
N GLN A 190 -11.19 9.78 -6.51
CA GLN A 190 -10.42 9.86 -7.76
C GLN A 190 -9.45 11.04 -7.79
N TYR A 191 -9.79 12.19 -7.21
CA TYR A 191 -8.90 13.36 -7.13
C TYR A 191 -7.99 13.33 -5.91
N PHE A 192 -8.45 12.76 -4.78
CA PHE A 192 -7.68 12.67 -3.55
C PHE A 192 -6.36 11.91 -3.75
N VAL A 193 -6.39 10.79 -4.47
CA VAL A 193 -5.22 9.91 -4.64
C VAL A 193 -4.08 10.57 -5.46
N PRO A 194 -4.33 11.15 -6.65
CA PRO A 194 -3.31 11.90 -7.37
C PRO A 194 -2.78 13.10 -6.56
N ALA A 195 -3.67 13.80 -5.84
CA ALA A 195 -3.27 14.95 -5.04
C ALA A 195 -2.34 14.55 -3.88
N ILE A 196 -2.68 13.50 -3.11
CA ILE A 196 -1.83 13.06 -1.99
C ILE A 196 -0.47 12.57 -2.47
N HIS A 197 -0.42 11.85 -3.60
CA HIS A 197 0.84 11.38 -4.18
C HIS A 197 1.70 12.54 -4.69
N LEU A 198 1.10 13.53 -5.37
CA LEU A 198 1.82 14.70 -5.84
C LEU A 198 2.36 15.53 -4.69
N VAL A 199 1.54 15.82 -3.67
CA VAL A 199 1.99 16.59 -2.51
C VAL A 199 3.08 15.82 -1.75
N ALA A 200 2.94 14.51 -1.55
CA ALA A 200 3.99 13.70 -0.94
C ALA A 200 5.30 13.76 -1.75
N GLY A 201 5.23 13.63 -3.08
CA GLY A 201 6.36 13.80 -3.97
C GLY A 201 7.02 15.18 -3.79
N MET A 202 6.24 16.26 -3.80
CA MET A 202 6.75 17.62 -3.64
C MET A 202 7.37 17.89 -2.25
N VAL A 203 6.81 17.31 -1.18
CA VAL A 203 7.37 17.42 0.17
C VAL A 203 8.79 16.84 0.24
N THR A 204 9.16 15.88 -0.61
CA THR A 204 10.54 15.37 -0.64
C THR A 204 11.57 16.42 -1.07
N LEU A 205 11.18 17.47 -1.82
CA LEU A 205 12.07 18.58 -2.17
C LEU A 205 12.50 19.39 -0.94
N VAL A 206 11.69 19.38 0.12
CA VAL A 206 12.03 20.07 1.39
C VAL A 206 13.34 19.51 1.97
N ASN A 207 13.70 18.26 1.68
CA ASN A 207 14.96 17.67 2.12
C ASN A 207 16.22 18.37 1.56
N PHE A 208 16.10 19.20 0.51
CA PHE A 208 17.22 20.00 0.01
C PHE A 208 17.51 21.25 0.88
N ALA A 209 16.54 21.68 1.69
CA ALA A 209 16.71 22.81 2.61
C ALA A 209 17.50 22.38 3.88
N SER A 210 18.20 23.33 4.50
CA SER A 210 18.86 23.11 5.79
C SER A 210 17.84 22.77 6.88
N GLY A 211 17.99 21.63 7.54
CA GLY A 211 17.04 21.10 8.53
C GLY A 211 15.77 20.51 7.91
N GLY A 212 15.69 20.42 6.58
CA GLY A 212 14.48 20.02 5.86
C GLY A 212 13.96 18.63 6.22
N CYS A 213 14.84 17.70 6.59
CA CYS A 213 14.47 16.35 7.02
C CYS A 213 13.60 16.34 8.30
N VAL A 214 13.81 17.28 9.22
CA VAL A 214 13.07 17.38 10.49
C VAL A 214 11.62 17.80 10.24
N ILE A 215 11.36 18.53 9.15
CA ILE A 215 10.04 19.02 8.77
C ILE A 215 9.39 18.09 7.74
N GLY A 216 10.14 17.66 6.73
CA GLY A 216 9.66 16.84 5.63
C GLY A 216 9.20 15.45 6.07
N ILE A 217 9.94 14.79 6.98
CA ILE A 217 9.58 13.45 7.46
C ILE A 217 8.22 13.46 8.20
N PRO A 218 7.98 14.31 9.22
CA PRO A 218 6.68 14.37 9.88
C PRO A 218 5.52 14.68 8.92
N ILE A 219 5.72 15.59 7.96
CA ILE A 219 4.69 15.92 6.96
C ILE A 219 4.39 14.70 6.08
N LEU A 220 5.40 13.96 5.60
CA LEU A 220 5.18 12.73 4.84
C LEU A 220 4.40 11.69 5.66
N TYR A 221 4.71 11.55 6.95
CA TYR A 221 3.98 10.64 7.84
C TYR A 221 2.55 11.09 8.10
N LEU A 222 2.30 12.38 8.21
CA LEU A 222 0.95 12.92 8.28
C LEU A 222 0.15 12.50 7.03
N MET A 223 0.73 12.63 5.84
CA MET A 223 0.07 12.25 4.58
C MET A 223 -0.16 10.73 4.48
N ALA A 224 0.78 9.91 4.94
CA ALA A 224 0.63 8.46 5.02
C ALA A 224 -0.49 8.06 5.99
N VAL A 225 -0.53 8.66 7.18
CA VAL A 225 -1.57 8.42 8.19
C VAL A 225 -2.95 8.89 7.69
N LEU A 226 -3.03 10.06 7.04
CA LEU A 226 -4.27 10.54 6.43
C LEU A 226 -4.80 9.57 5.36
N THR A 227 -3.90 9.03 4.53
CA THR A 227 -4.25 8.03 3.51
C THR A 227 -4.75 6.74 4.16
N LEU A 228 -4.07 6.27 5.21
CA LEU A 228 -4.46 5.07 5.96
C LEU A 228 -5.83 5.23 6.62
N ILE A 229 -6.07 6.35 7.30
CA ILE A 229 -7.36 6.66 7.94
C ILE A 229 -8.46 6.76 6.90
N HIS A 230 -8.22 7.45 5.77
CA HIS A 230 -9.20 7.57 4.69
C HIS A 230 -9.54 6.21 4.09
N CYS A 231 -8.53 5.38 3.83
CA CYS A 231 -8.71 4.01 3.37
C CYS A 231 -9.53 3.19 4.37
N GLY A 232 -9.19 3.25 5.66
CA GLY A 232 -9.89 2.54 6.73
C GLY A 232 -11.36 2.94 6.83
N LYS A 233 -11.67 4.25 6.82
CA LYS A 233 -13.05 4.77 6.83
C LYS A 233 -13.82 4.33 5.60
N MET A 234 -13.21 4.39 4.42
CA MET A 234 -13.81 3.95 3.17
C MET A 234 -14.14 2.45 3.20
N VAL A 235 -13.19 1.60 3.61
CA VAL A 235 -13.39 0.14 3.71
C VAL A 235 -14.47 -0.18 4.74
N PHE A 236 -14.45 0.45 5.91
CA PHE A 236 -15.46 0.22 6.95
C PHE A 236 -16.87 0.56 6.47
N ARG A 237 -17.03 1.70 5.80
CA ARG A 237 -18.31 2.10 5.18
C ARG A 237 -18.80 1.03 4.19
N ARG A 238 -17.92 0.56 3.31
CA ARG A 238 -18.25 -0.44 2.29
C ARG A 238 -18.67 -1.79 2.85
N LEU A 239 -17.96 -2.26 3.87
CA LEU A 239 -18.27 -3.53 4.53
C LEU A 239 -19.62 -3.45 5.25
N THR A 240 -19.92 -2.30 5.85
CA THR A 240 -21.20 -2.05 6.52
C THR A 240 -22.35 -2.00 5.51
N GLU A 241 -22.21 -1.23 4.43
CA GLU A 241 -23.20 -1.15 3.34
C GLU A 241 -23.52 -2.53 2.74
N ASN A 242 -22.49 -3.33 2.46
CA ASN A 242 -22.68 -4.67 1.91
C ASN A 242 -23.34 -5.64 2.89
N ARG A 243 -22.98 -5.58 4.18
CA ARG A 243 -23.60 -6.42 5.22
C ARG A 243 -25.09 -6.09 5.36
N SER A 244 -25.45 -4.81 5.44
CA SER A 244 -26.85 -4.39 5.53
C SER A 244 -27.65 -4.84 4.31
N ARG A 245 -27.04 -4.78 3.11
CA ARG A 245 -27.69 -5.26 1.89
C ARG A 245 -27.97 -6.76 1.95
N GLN A 246 -27.02 -7.57 2.41
CA GLN A 246 -27.20 -9.01 2.59
C GLN A 246 -28.26 -9.35 3.66
N GLY A 247 -28.29 -8.59 4.77
CA GLY A 247 -29.29 -8.77 5.83
C GLY A 247 -30.72 -8.51 5.36
N ASN A 248 -30.95 -7.46 4.55
CA ASN A 248 -32.28 -7.18 4.01
C ASN A 248 -32.78 -8.27 3.04
N PHE A 249 -31.90 -8.84 2.20
CA PHE A 249 -32.26 -9.97 1.31
C PHE A 249 -32.63 -11.26 2.05
N GLN A 250 -32.28 -11.37 3.33
CA GLN A 250 -32.55 -12.56 4.14
C GLN A 250 -33.83 -12.40 4.98
N VAL A 251 -34.29 -11.16 5.20
CA VAL A 251 -35.54 -10.82 5.88
C VAL A 251 -36.71 -10.78 4.87
N ASP A 252 -36.50 -10.22 3.68
CA ASP A 252 -37.43 -10.37 2.56
C ASP A 252 -37.09 -11.66 1.82
N GLY A 253 -37.78 -12.76 2.12
CA GLY A 253 -37.63 -14.07 1.45
C GLY A 253 -38.03 -14.08 -0.03
N SER A 254 -37.69 -13.06 -0.81
CA SER A 254 -37.99 -12.91 -2.23
C SER A 254 -36.71 -13.17 -3.03
N PRO A 255 -36.65 -14.22 -3.88
CA PRO A 255 -35.56 -14.34 -4.84
C PRO A 255 -35.62 -13.15 -5.82
N PRO A 256 -34.49 -12.70 -6.38
CA PRO A 256 -34.49 -11.63 -7.36
C PRO A 256 -35.30 -12.07 -8.59
N GLN A 257 -36.42 -11.38 -8.85
CA GLN A 257 -37.14 -11.46 -10.12
C GLN A 257 -36.33 -10.71 -11.19
N GLY A 258 -35.87 -11.45 -12.19
CA GLY A 258 -35.19 -10.90 -13.36
C GLY A 258 -34.70 -12.00 -14.31
N HIS A 259 -35.61 -12.43 -15.18
CA HIS A 259 -35.44 -13.16 -16.44
C HIS A 259 -34.08 -13.80 -16.77
N ASP A 260 -34.00 -15.11 -16.55
CA ASP A 260 -33.88 -16.15 -17.58
C ASP A 260 -33.32 -17.42 -16.91
N MET A 261 -34.22 -18.15 -16.24
CA MET A 261 -33.99 -19.54 -15.82
C MET A 261 -34.91 -20.42 -16.65
N GLU A 262 -34.41 -20.90 -17.78
CA GLU A 262 -34.95 -22.12 -18.36
C GLU A 262 -34.31 -23.31 -17.66
N VAL A 263 -35.16 -24.03 -16.94
CA VAL A 263 -34.86 -25.23 -16.17
C VAL A 263 -34.59 -26.38 -17.13
N ASN A 264 -33.43 -27.03 -17.01
CA ASN A 264 -33.39 -28.47 -17.27
C ASN A 264 -32.43 -29.20 -16.31
N GLN A 265 -33.05 -29.75 -15.28
CA GLN A 265 -32.77 -30.99 -14.56
C GLN A 265 -31.58 -31.83 -15.05
N LEU A 266 -30.63 -32.11 -14.13
CA LEU A 266 -30.16 -33.49 -13.89
C LEU A 266 -29.38 -33.62 -12.58
N SER A 267 -30.13 -34.06 -11.55
CA SER A 267 -29.76 -35.07 -10.55
C SER A 267 -28.28 -35.48 -10.43
N ARG A 268 -27.63 -34.95 -9.39
CA ARG A 268 -26.85 -35.68 -8.35
C ARG A 268 -25.95 -34.67 -7.66
N TYR A 269 -26.08 -34.50 -6.35
CA TYR A 269 -24.98 -34.68 -5.37
C TYR A 269 -25.55 -34.50 -3.96
N PRO A 270 -25.04 -35.25 -2.96
CA PRO A 270 -25.57 -35.23 -1.61
C PRO A 270 -25.18 -33.94 -0.88
N SER A 271 -26.15 -33.44 -0.10
CA SER A 271 -25.95 -32.73 1.16
C SER A 271 -24.71 -33.25 1.87
N TRP A 272 -23.65 -32.44 2.03
CA TRP A 272 -22.69 -32.38 3.16
C TRP A 272 -21.57 -31.42 2.75
N TYR A 273 -21.71 -30.14 3.08
CA TYR A 273 -20.62 -29.21 3.47
C TYR A 273 -21.26 -27.85 3.85
N TYR A 274 -22.24 -27.89 4.75
CA TYR A 274 -22.49 -26.75 5.63
C TYR A 274 -21.49 -26.86 6.77
N TYR A 275 -20.31 -26.23 6.62
CA TYR A 275 -19.55 -25.77 7.77
C TYR A 275 -19.48 -24.25 7.70
N SER A 276 -20.58 -23.65 8.15
CA SER A 276 -20.60 -22.29 8.64
C SER A 276 -19.60 -22.19 9.79
N SER A 277 -18.43 -21.62 9.55
CA SER A 277 -17.60 -21.07 10.63
C SER A 277 -17.87 -19.56 10.71
N PRO A 278 -18.51 -19.07 11.79
CA PRO A 278 -18.63 -17.64 12.06
C PRO A 278 -17.33 -17.13 12.70
N VAL A 279 -16.20 -17.23 12.01
CA VAL A 279 -14.89 -16.75 12.54
C VAL A 279 -14.04 -16.12 11.42
N GLY A 280 -14.65 -15.23 10.62
CA GLY A 280 -13.94 -14.49 9.56
C GLY A 280 -13.74 -13.00 9.85
N ASN A 281 -14.53 -12.42 10.76
CA ASN A 281 -14.54 -10.97 11.01
C ASN A 281 -13.58 -10.51 12.11
N LEU A 282 -13.09 -11.43 12.95
CA LEU A 282 -12.16 -11.10 14.03
C LEU A 282 -10.71 -11.00 13.55
N HIS A 283 -10.34 -11.55 12.39
CA HIS A 283 -8.94 -11.59 11.99
C HIS A 283 -8.41 -10.22 11.51
N TRP A 284 -9.23 -9.40 10.84
CA TRP A 284 -8.83 -8.04 10.44
C TRP A 284 -8.85 -7.04 11.60
N GLN A 285 -9.82 -7.17 12.52
CA GLN A 285 -9.82 -6.40 13.77
C GLN A 285 -8.66 -6.82 14.68
N SER A 286 -8.35 -8.12 14.77
CA SER A 286 -7.20 -8.66 15.51
C SER A 286 -5.89 -8.17 14.92
N SER A 287 -5.68 -8.20 13.60
CA SER A 287 -4.42 -7.71 13.01
C SER A 287 -4.26 -6.20 13.11
N MET A 288 -5.35 -5.42 13.04
CA MET A 288 -5.29 -3.96 13.21
C MET A 288 -5.11 -3.57 14.69
N LEU A 289 -5.71 -4.31 15.62
CA LEU A 289 -5.50 -4.17 17.06
C LEU A 289 -4.16 -4.78 17.54
N GLU A 290 -3.60 -5.78 16.86
CA GLU A 290 -2.25 -6.33 17.08
C GLU A 290 -1.19 -5.35 16.61
N VAL A 291 -1.38 -4.66 15.49
CA VAL A 291 -0.49 -3.58 15.07
C VAL A 291 -0.56 -2.40 16.06
N LEU A 292 -1.76 -2.01 16.51
CA LEU A 292 -1.93 -0.93 17.49
C LEU A 292 -1.53 -1.32 18.92
N SER A 293 -1.63 -2.60 19.30
CA SER A 293 -1.21 -3.10 20.62
C SER A 293 0.27 -3.47 20.66
N SER A 294 0.88 -3.89 19.55
CA SER A 294 2.34 -4.03 19.39
C SER A 294 3.03 -2.67 19.52
N SER A 295 2.47 -1.62 18.92
CA SER A 295 2.95 -0.25 19.14
C SER A 295 2.78 0.24 20.59
N ARG A 296 1.79 -0.29 21.34
CA ARG A 296 1.56 0.05 22.76
C ARG A 296 2.41 -0.79 23.73
N SER A 297 2.70 -2.05 23.38
CA SER A 297 3.54 -2.96 24.18
C SER A 297 5.03 -2.62 24.03
N GLU A 298 5.49 -2.23 22.84
CA GLU A 298 6.86 -1.73 22.64
C GLU A 298 7.10 -0.39 23.38
N PHE A 299 6.10 0.50 23.45
CA PHE A 299 6.19 1.75 24.24
C PHE A 299 6.15 1.50 25.77
N SER A 300 5.48 0.43 26.23
CA SER A 300 5.44 0.04 27.65
C SER A 300 6.68 -0.78 28.08
N ALA A 301 7.27 -1.58 27.17
CA ALA A 301 8.50 -2.31 27.41
C ALA A 301 9.73 -1.37 27.44
N TYR A 302 9.76 -0.33 26.59
CA TYR A 302 10.79 0.71 26.63
C TYR A 302 10.76 1.55 27.93
N ARG A 303 9.56 1.83 28.46
CA ARG A 303 9.38 2.54 29.75
C ARG A 303 9.72 1.67 30.97
N ARG A 304 9.71 0.34 30.85
CA ARG A 304 10.13 -0.59 31.92
C ARG A 304 11.63 -0.91 31.91
N SER A 305 12.29 -0.81 30.76
CA SER A 305 13.75 -1.01 30.62
C SER A 305 14.59 0.18 31.10
N THR A 306 14.01 1.38 31.16
CA THR A 306 14.71 2.64 31.53
C THR A 306 14.48 3.09 32.98
N GLY A 307 13.84 2.26 33.81
CA GLY A 307 13.42 2.62 35.16
C GLY A 307 14.08 1.80 36.27
N SER A 308 15.37 1.48 36.20
CA SER A 308 16.13 0.88 37.32
C SER A 308 17.65 0.93 37.10
N VAL A 309 18.27 2.11 37.08
CA VAL A 309 19.66 2.28 37.55
C VAL A 309 19.81 3.67 38.15
N CYS A 310 19.55 3.78 39.45
CA CYS A 310 20.14 4.78 40.33
C CYS A 310 20.96 4.01 41.37
N MET A 311 22.08 4.61 41.81
CA MET A 311 23.15 4.12 42.70
C MET A 311 24.22 3.27 41.98
N GLU A 312 25.52 3.49 42.15
CA GLU A 312 26.26 4.15 43.22
C GLU A 312 27.57 4.76 42.70
N VAL A 313 28.00 5.80 43.41
CA VAL A 313 29.26 6.53 43.25
C VAL A 313 30.36 5.72 43.91
N ASP A 314 31.45 5.47 43.18
CA ASP A 314 32.85 5.54 43.64
C ASP A 314 33.79 5.57 42.42
#